data_AF-A0A9D9Q0N7-F1
#
_entry.id   AF-A0A9D9Q0N7-F1
#
_cell.length_a   1.000
_cell.length_b   1.000
_cell.length_c   1.000
_cell.angle_alpha   90.00
_cell.angle_beta   90.00
_cell.angle_gamma   90.00
#
_symmetry.space_group_name_H-M   'P 1'
#
loop_
_entity.id
_entity.type
_entity.pdbx_description
1 polymer ?
#
loop_
_entity_poly.entity_id
_entity_poly.type
_entity_poly.pdbx_seq_one_letter_code
_entity_poly.pdbx_strand_id
1 'polypeptide(L)'
;PFDKDFCHRMYSQTKSYTAVAIGLLEEEGKLSLDAPMSSYFPEKIGAYLPRHLAEQTVREMLTMTTVAEACRWFDESHSDRTYMYFNVNRREEVHPAGTLWEYDSAGSQVLSNLVEKLSGKTTFEYLYDKIFCHLGTFKTAEMLKVRNGDSWGDSALVCTSRDMASFARFVLCGGVYEGKRLMNEKYLKTATSKVRDNGEYERHYSPFTNGYGYQIWRTEENSFMFNGMGSQFTICSPDKDTVFVCTADTQGSPFAGHYIVTSYFDIIYRNIGSAVLPKNPEKDKALEALTSSLKLVSAEGAIDSPFRRELSGAVYGCKENPMGITEFSFVFSEDGRCGEFRYKNAQGDKVIPFGVNYNEFGKFPELGYSDGVGGIRTTDGFTYRDAVSFAWLEERKCKLEVQIIDRYFGNMTAYFAFKGDEAGVAMYKTAEDFLDTYEGKLIAKRIK
;
A
#
# COMPACT_ATOMS: atom_id res chain seq x y z
N PRO A 1 -11.47 -10.62 -10.04
CA PRO A 1 -11.98 -9.87 -8.86
C PRO A 1 -11.88 -8.34 -9.04
N PHE A 2 -10.96 -7.85 -9.86
CA PHE A 2 -10.75 -6.42 -10.11
C PHE A 2 -11.21 -6.03 -11.52
N ASP A 3 -11.74 -4.82 -11.66
CA ASP A 3 -12.13 -4.21 -12.93
C ASP A 3 -11.70 -2.74 -12.98
N LYS A 4 -11.99 -2.05 -14.09
CA LYS A 4 -11.56 -0.67 -14.34
C LYS A 4 -12.15 0.37 -13.36
N ASP A 5 -13.23 0.03 -12.66
CA ASP A 5 -13.94 0.91 -11.73
C ASP A 5 -13.62 0.54 -10.26
N PHE A 6 -12.78 -0.47 -10.04
CA PHE A 6 -12.36 -0.90 -8.72
C PHE A 6 -11.36 0.09 -8.10
N CYS A 7 -11.67 0.57 -6.89
CA CYS A 7 -10.80 1.47 -6.13
C CYS A 7 -9.80 0.68 -5.28
N HIS A 8 -8.53 1.06 -5.34
CA HIS A 8 -7.45 0.46 -4.54
C HIS A 8 -6.83 1.49 -3.62
N ARG A 9 -6.34 1.07 -2.45
CA ARG A 9 -5.52 1.91 -1.59
C ARG A 9 -4.18 2.17 -2.28
N MET A 10 -3.82 3.44 -2.39
CA MET A 10 -2.67 3.91 -3.15
C MET A 10 -1.35 3.88 -2.37
N TYR A 11 -1.40 3.58 -1.08
CA TYR A 11 -0.26 3.64 -0.16
C TYR A 11 0.47 4.99 -0.35
N SER A 12 1.80 5.00 -0.28
CA SER A 12 2.63 6.20 -0.33
C SER A 12 2.45 7.10 -1.56
N GLN A 13 1.77 6.70 -2.63
CA GLN A 13 1.38 7.65 -3.68
C GLN A 13 0.53 8.81 -3.14
N THR A 14 -0.25 8.55 -2.08
CA THR A 14 -1.07 9.54 -1.38
C THR A 14 -0.27 10.80 -1.00
N LYS A 15 1.00 10.63 -0.63
CA LYS A 15 1.90 11.74 -0.27
C LYS A 15 2.02 12.78 -1.39
N SER A 16 2.11 12.34 -2.64
CA SER A 16 2.20 13.27 -3.78
C SER A 16 0.94 14.13 -3.94
N TYR A 17 -0.23 13.62 -3.56
CA TYR A 17 -1.48 14.39 -3.54
C TYR A 17 -1.48 15.39 -2.38
N THR A 18 -1.02 14.97 -1.20
CA THR A 18 -0.83 15.85 -0.03
C THR A 18 0.16 16.97 -0.31
N ALA A 19 1.27 16.70 -1.00
CA ALA A 19 2.21 17.72 -1.42
C ALA A 19 1.58 18.73 -2.39
N VAL A 20 0.77 18.28 -3.35
CA VAL A 20 0.01 19.19 -4.22
C VAL A 20 -0.94 20.08 -3.40
N ALA A 21 -1.63 19.53 -2.39
CA ALA A 21 -2.46 20.33 -1.49
C ALA A 21 -1.64 21.39 -0.70
N ILE A 22 -0.44 21.04 -0.23
CA ILE A 22 0.47 22.00 0.41
C ILE A 22 0.88 23.12 -0.55
N GLY A 23 1.19 22.78 -1.80
CA GLY A 23 1.54 23.79 -2.82
C GLY A 23 0.38 24.75 -3.13
N LEU A 24 -0.86 24.26 -3.13
CA LEU A 24 -2.04 25.12 -3.28
C LEU A 24 -2.20 26.08 -2.09
N LEU A 25 -1.93 25.63 -0.87
CA LEU A 25 -1.96 26.49 0.32
C LEU A 25 -0.83 27.52 0.34
N GLU A 26 0.36 27.18 -0.17
CA GLU A 26 1.44 28.13 -0.39
C GLU A 26 1.02 29.21 -1.40
N GLU A 27 0.42 28.80 -2.53
CA GLU A 27 -0.09 29.72 -3.56
C GLU A 27 -1.19 30.65 -3.04
N GLU A 28 -2.03 30.16 -2.12
CA GLU A 28 -3.03 30.96 -1.40
C GLU A 28 -2.44 31.88 -0.32
N GLY A 29 -1.14 31.81 -0.05
CA GLY A 29 -0.46 32.59 0.98
C GLY A 29 -0.80 32.16 2.41
N LYS A 30 -1.34 30.95 2.61
CA LYS A 30 -1.73 30.42 3.93
C LYS A 30 -0.57 29.79 4.69
N LEU A 31 0.48 29.39 3.98
CA LEU A 31 1.70 28.89 4.56
C LEU A 31 2.93 29.38 3.79
N SER A 32 4.09 29.28 4.42
CA SER A 32 5.39 29.38 3.76
C SER A 32 6.11 28.05 3.87
N LEU A 33 6.75 27.61 2.79
CA LEU A 33 7.55 26.39 2.83
C LEU A 33 8.75 26.50 3.78
N ASP A 34 9.25 27.72 4.00
CA ASP A 34 10.40 28.00 4.88
C ASP A 34 9.99 28.32 6.33
N ALA A 35 8.68 28.30 6.62
CA ALA A 35 8.22 28.45 8.01
C ALA A 35 8.42 27.15 8.79
N PRO A 36 8.79 27.25 10.09
CA PRO A 36 8.83 26.07 10.95
C PRO A 36 7.49 25.37 11.04
N MET A 37 7.46 24.05 10.87
CA MET A 37 6.21 23.28 10.91
C MET A 37 5.51 23.41 12.27
N SER A 38 6.29 23.44 13.35
CA SER A 38 5.79 23.62 14.71
C SER A 38 4.99 24.91 14.93
N SER A 39 5.29 25.97 14.16
CA SER A 39 4.59 27.26 14.26
C SER A 39 3.12 27.18 13.86
N TYR A 40 2.74 26.19 13.05
CA TYR A 40 1.35 25.94 12.66
C TYR A 40 0.57 25.10 13.68
N PHE A 41 1.24 24.48 14.66
CA PHE A 41 0.60 23.61 15.64
C PHE A 41 0.99 23.94 17.08
N PRO A 42 0.92 25.21 17.54
CA PRO A 42 1.29 25.57 18.90
C PRO A 42 0.48 24.80 19.95
N GLU A 43 -0.77 24.44 19.64
CA GLU A 43 -1.63 23.64 20.52
C GLU A 43 -1.23 22.17 20.64
N LYS A 44 -0.38 21.66 19.74
CA LYS A 44 0.12 20.29 19.76
C LYS A 44 1.50 20.18 20.41
N ILE A 45 2.12 21.31 20.76
CA ILE A 45 3.43 21.32 21.42
C ILE A 45 3.24 21.16 22.94
N GLY A 46 3.83 20.11 23.52
CA GLY A 46 3.86 19.91 24.97
C GLY A 46 4.81 20.88 25.68
N ALA A 47 5.21 20.55 26.91
CA ALA A 47 6.00 21.44 27.77
C ALA A 47 7.39 21.83 27.20
N TYR A 48 7.92 21.07 26.25
CA TYR A 48 9.24 21.28 25.67
C TYR A 48 9.27 20.83 24.21
N LEU A 49 9.85 21.63 23.32
CA LEU A 49 10.11 21.27 21.93
C LEU A 49 11.62 21.31 21.69
N PRO A 50 12.26 20.17 21.33
CA PRO A 50 13.65 20.16 20.93
C PRO A 50 13.94 21.14 19.79
N ARG A 51 15.12 21.79 19.82
CA ARG A 51 15.51 22.81 18.82
C ARG A 51 15.38 22.31 17.37
N HIS A 52 15.85 21.09 17.09
CA HIS A 52 15.80 20.52 15.75
C HIS A 52 14.36 20.33 15.22
N LEU A 53 13.39 19.97 16.08
CA LEU A 53 11.97 19.93 15.72
C LEU A 53 11.36 21.34 15.63
N ALA A 54 11.86 22.28 16.42
CA ALA A 54 11.42 23.67 16.40
C ALA A 54 11.88 24.41 15.14
N GLU A 55 13.03 24.06 14.57
CA GLU A 55 13.60 24.68 13.37
C GLU A 55 13.17 23.98 12.07
N GLN A 56 12.73 22.71 12.13
CA GLN A 56 12.29 21.97 10.95
C GLN A 56 11.12 22.67 10.23
N THR A 57 11.29 22.89 8.94
CA THR A 57 10.37 23.60 8.05
C THR A 57 9.42 22.67 7.31
N VAL A 58 8.37 23.27 6.72
CA VAL A 58 7.46 22.56 5.80
C VAL A 58 8.22 21.99 4.59
N ARG A 59 9.21 22.73 4.05
CA ARG A 59 10.04 22.31 2.92
C ARG A 59 10.80 21.04 3.22
N GLU A 60 11.39 20.94 4.41
CA GLU A 60 12.19 19.77 4.81
C GLU A 60 11.32 18.52 4.98
N MET A 61 10.06 18.67 5.43
CA MET A 61 9.08 17.58 5.43
C MET A 61 8.67 17.16 4.01
N LEU A 62 8.48 18.12 3.09
CA LEU A 62 8.17 17.80 1.69
C LEU A 62 9.31 17.04 1.00
N THR A 63 10.57 17.35 1.36
CA THR A 63 11.76 16.76 0.75
C THR A 63 12.28 15.52 1.46
N MET A 64 11.58 15.00 2.47
CA MET A 64 12.00 13.82 3.25
C MET A 64 13.39 13.99 3.88
N THR A 65 13.64 15.18 4.42
CA THR A 65 14.89 15.52 5.14
C THR A 65 14.55 15.95 6.55
N THR A 66 13.70 15.16 7.19
CA THR A 66 13.16 15.40 8.54
C THR A 66 14.16 14.96 9.59
N VAL A 67 14.03 15.50 10.81
CA VAL A 67 14.87 15.17 11.98
C VAL A 67 14.34 13.99 12.79
N ALA A 68 13.13 13.55 12.49
CA ALA A 68 12.42 12.55 13.25
C ALA A 68 12.56 11.19 12.57
N GLU A 69 13.00 10.16 13.30
CA GLU A 69 13.05 8.80 12.77
C GLU A 69 11.64 8.32 12.38
N ALA A 70 11.57 7.41 11.40
CA ALA A 70 10.34 6.72 11.02
C ALA A 70 9.65 6.12 12.26
N CYS A 71 8.59 6.78 12.72
CA CYS A 71 7.86 6.38 13.91
C CYS A 71 7.07 5.08 13.65
N ARG A 72 6.68 4.41 14.74
CA ARG A 72 5.72 3.29 14.72
C ARG A 72 4.40 3.77 14.10
N TRP A 73 4.29 3.60 12.79
CA TRP A 73 3.21 4.06 11.92
C TRP A 73 1.79 3.74 12.41
N PHE A 74 1.66 2.62 13.13
CA PHE A 74 0.42 2.10 13.72
C PHE A 74 0.43 2.08 15.25
N ASP A 75 1.31 2.85 15.90
CA ASP A 75 1.36 2.88 17.37
C ASP A 75 -0.03 3.16 17.95
N GLU A 76 -0.51 2.27 18.81
CA GLU A 76 -1.79 2.37 19.49
C GLU A 76 -1.79 3.35 20.66
N SER A 77 -0.62 3.86 21.08
CA SER A 77 -0.47 4.67 22.27
C SER A 77 -1.23 6.01 22.23
N HIS A 78 -1.36 6.65 21.07
CA HIS A 78 -2.15 7.88 20.88
C HIS A 78 -2.85 7.89 19.52
N SER A 79 -4.04 8.51 19.46
CA SER A 79 -4.80 8.67 18.21
C SER A 79 -4.37 9.88 17.37
N ASP A 80 -3.77 10.89 17.98
CA ASP A 80 -3.32 12.12 17.33
C ASP A 80 -1.87 12.01 16.85
N ARG A 81 -1.69 11.80 15.54
CA ARG A 81 -0.38 11.61 14.93
C ARG A 81 0.47 12.88 14.89
N THR A 82 -0.14 14.07 14.84
CA THR A 82 0.60 15.33 14.93
C THR A 82 1.15 15.54 16.33
N TYR A 83 0.34 15.26 17.35
CA TYR A 83 0.82 15.25 18.73
C TYR A 83 1.96 14.25 18.92
N MET A 84 1.83 13.01 18.42
CA MET A 84 2.89 12.00 18.47
C MET A 84 4.20 12.49 17.85
N TYR A 85 4.14 13.14 16.69
CA TYR A 85 5.31 13.66 16.00
C TYR A 85 6.10 14.66 16.86
N PHE A 86 5.42 15.61 17.53
CA PHE A 86 6.09 16.63 18.34
C PHE A 86 6.39 16.22 19.79
N ASN A 87 5.72 15.20 20.32
CA ASN A 87 5.78 14.86 21.74
C ASN A 87 6.44 13.53 22.05
N VAL A 88 6.27 12.54 21.17
CA VAL A 88 6.78 11.18 21.40
C VAL A 88 8.04 10.93 20.57
N ASN A 89 8.15 11.52 19.37
CA ASN A 89 9.34 11.39 18.53
C ASN A 89 10.46 12.38 18.90
N ARG A 90 10.77 12.49 20.21
CA ARG A 90 11.73 13.47 20.78
C ARG A 90 13.12 12.88 21.03
N ARG A 91 13.68 12.16 20.05
CA ARG A 91 15.05 11.67 20.19
C ARG A 91 16.05 12.83 20.31
N GLU A 92 17.24 12.52 20.82
CA GLU A 92 18.38 13.44 20.73
C GLU A 92 18.62 13.83 19.27
N GLU A 93 19.14 15.04 19.05
CA GLU A 93 19.45 15.52 17.70
C GLU A 93 20.52 14.62 17.07
N VAL A 94 20.10 13.75 16.15
CA VAL A 94 21.01 12.84 15.42
C VAL A 94 21.61 13.50 14.18
N HIS A 95 20.89 14.46 13.57
CA HIS A 95 21.36 15.34 12.51
C HIS A 95 20.44 16.56 12.36
N PRO A 96 20.90 17.66 11.73
CA PRO A 96 20.04 18.81 11.44
C PRO A 96 18.99 18.52 10.36
N ALA A 97 17.86 19.23 10.39
CA ALA A 97 16.86 19.20 9.33
C ALA A 97 17.48 19.62 7.98
N GLY A 98 16.99 19.05 6.88
CA GLY A 98 17.46 19.45 5.54
C GLY A 98 18.81 18.88 5.12
N THR A 99 19.47 18.07 5.96
CA THR A 99 20.82 17.54 5.70
C THR A 99 20.82 16.13 5.11
N LEU A 100 20.22 15.16 5.78
CA LEU A 100 20.12 13.77 5.33
C LEU A 100 18.73 13.49 4.75
N TRP A 101 18.68 12.67 3.71
CA TRP A 101 17.42 12.17 3.15
C TRP A 101 17.04 10.86 3.83
N GLU A 102 15.88 10.83 4.46
CA GLU A 102 15.29 9.65 5.08
C GLU A 102 13.79 9.64 4.83
N TYR A 103 13.26 8.51 4.36
CA TYR A 103 11.86 8.40 3.98
C TYR A 103 10.94 8.47 5.21
N ASP A 104 10.36 9.65 5.47
CA ASP A 104 9.51 9.91 6.63
C ASP A 104 8.02 9.99 6.28
N SER A 105 7.39 8.89 6.63
CA SER A 105 5.98 8.70 6.51
C SER A 105 5.24 9.60 7.55
N ALA A 106 5.74 9.74 8.79
CA ALA A 106 5.08 10.48 9.87
C ALA A 106 5.00 11.99 9.59
N GLY A 107 6.08 12.59 9.07
CA GLY A 107 6.08 13.98 8.61
C GLY A 107 5.09 14.24 7.48
N SER A 108 4.88 13.25 6.60
CA SER A 108 3.86 13.34 5.54
C SER A 108 2.44 13.41 6.09
N GLN A 109 2.15 12.70 7.18
CA GLN A 109 0.86 12.81 7.86
C GLN A 109 0.69 14.17 8.51
N VAL A 110 1.75 14.76 9.10
CA VAL A 110 1.69 16.13 9.63
C VAL A 110 1.39 17.15 8.54
N LEU A 111 1.94 16.97 7.33
CA LEU A 111 1.58 17.79 6.16
C LEU A 111 0.10 17.65 5.80
N SER A 112 -0.46 16.44 5.81
CA SER A 112 -1.91 16.25 5.60
C SER A 112 -2.73 16.99 6.66
N ASN A 113 -2.35 16.88 7.93
CA ASN A 113 -3.04 17.58 9.01
C ASN A 113 -2.90 19.11 8.89
N LEU A 114 -1.79 19.60 8.33
CA LEU A 114 -1.60 21.03 8.04
C LEU A 114 -2.57 21.50 6.97
N VAL A 115 -2.81 20.67 5.94
CA VAL A 115 -3.81 20.96 4.91
C VAL A 115 -5.18 21.14 5.54
N GLU A 116 -5.59 20.23 6.42
CA GLU A 116 -6.90 20.31 7.06
C GLU A 116 -7.02 21.54 7.96
N LYS A 117 -6.00 21.80 8.76
CA LYS A 117 -5.96 22.96 9.68
C LYS A 117 -6.12 24.29 8.93
N LEU A 118 -5.39 24.47 7.83
CA LEU A 118 -5.36 25.76 7.11
C LEU A 118 -6.48 25.92 6.08
N SER A 119 -7.06 24.81 5.60
CA SER A 119 -8.19 24.84 4.67
C SER A 119 -9.56 24.81 5.37
N GLY A 120 -9.63 24.25 6.59
CA GLY A 120 -10.87 23.96 7.29
C GLY A 120 -11.69 22.81 6.68
N LYS A 121 -11.06 21.98 5.83
CA LYS A 121 -11.68 20.86 5.10
C LYS A 121 -10.83 19.61 5.27
N THR A 122 -11.40 18.43 5.03
CA THR A 122 -10.55 17.25 4.89
C THR A 122 -9.60 17.42 3.70
N THR A 123 -8.46 16.72 3.73
CA THR A 123 -7.46 16.83 2.65
C THR A 123 -8.06 16.47 1.29
N PHE A 124 -8.92 15.44 1.24
CA PHE A 124 -9.62 15.05 0.03
C PHE A 124 -10.60 16.12 -0.46
N GLU A 125 -11.46 16.67 0.40
CA GLU A 125 -12.42 17.73 0.03
C GLU A 125 -11.70 18.97 -0.51
N TYR A 126 -10.59 19.37 0.13
CA TYR A 126 -9.78 20.50 -0.35
C TYR A 126 -9.23 20.25 -1.76
N LEU A 127 -8.65 19.07 -2.01
CA LEU A 127 -8.16 18.68 -3.34
C LEU A 127 -9.31 18.55 -4.36
N TYR A 128 -10.47 18.06 -3.93
CA TYR A 128 -11.62 17.92 -4.79
C TYR A 128 -12.10 19.27 -5.31
N ASP A 129 -12.27 20.25 -4.42
CA ASP A 129 -12.72 21.59 -4.78
C ASP A 129 -11.73 22.33 -5.67
N LYS A 130 -10.42 22.11 -5.48
CA LYS A 130 -9.37 22.84 -6.20
C LYS A 130 -9.00 22.19 -7.53
N ILE A 131 -9.01 20.86 -7.59
CA ILE A 131 -8.47 20.08 -8.70
C ILE A 131 -9.45 18.99 -9.15
N PHE A 132 -9.84 18.06 -8.28
CA PHE A 132 -10.46 16.82 -8.77
C PHE A 132 -11.84 17.04 -9.41
N CYS A 133 -12.59 18.05 -8.98
CA CYS A 133 -13.86 18.42 -9.62
C CYS A 133 -13.67 18.84 -11.09
N HIS A 134 -12.51 19.41 -11.45
CA HIS A 134 -12.15 19.74 -12.83
C HIS A 134 -11.73 18.49 -13.63
N LEU A 135 -11.01 17.56 -13.00
CA LEU A 135 -10.59 16.30 -13.65
C LEU A 135 -11.77 15.36 -13.90
N GLY A 136 -12.78 15.38 -13.02
CA GLY A 136 -14.06 14.71 -13.21
C GLY A 136 -14.07 13.19 -13.04
N THR A 137 -12.91 12.56 -12.75
CA THR A 137 -12.82 11.10 -12.59
C THR A 137 -13.02 10.63 -11.15
N PHE A 138 -12.61 11.41 -10.14
CA PHE A 138 -12.52 11.07 -8.71
C PHE A 138 -13.89 10.95 -8.00
N LYS A 139 -14.91 10.40 -8.66
CA LYS A 139 -16.30 10.33 -8.15
C LYS A 139 -16.49 9.30 -7.04
N THR A 140 -15.70 8.23 -7.06
CA THR A 140 -15.74 7.11 -6.11
C THR A 140 -14.48 7.05 -5.25
N ALA A 141 -13.59 8.03 -5.39
CA ALA A 141 -12.37 8.11 -4.62
C ALA A 141 -12.66 8.69 -3.24
N GLU A 142 -11.88 8.27 -2.25
CA GLU A 142 -11.91 8.82 -0.91
C GLU A 142 -10.52 8.77 -0.28
N MET A 143 -10.32 9.55 0.78
CA MET A 143 -9.17 9.41 1.66
C MET A 143 -9.65 8.86 2.99
N LEU A 144 -9.11 7.71 3.38
CA LEU A 144 -9.46 7.05 4.63
C LEU A 144 -9.00 7.87 5.83
N LYS A 145 -9.46 7.49 7.02
CA LYS A 145 -9.20 8.26 8.25
C LYS A 145 -8.20 7.57 9.15
N VAL A 146 -7.52 8.36 9.97
CA VAL A 146 -6.80 7.87 11.15
C VAL A 146 -7.74 7.89 12.37
N ARG A 147 -7.29 7.34 13.50
CA ARG A 147 -8.14 7.10 14.68
C ARG A 147 -8.81 8.33 15.27
N ASN A 148 -8.19 9.51 15.17
CA ASN A 148 -8.76 10.76 15.68
C ASN A 148 -9.74 11.42 14.69
N GLY A 149 -9.95 10.84 13.50
CA GLY A 149 -10.89 11.32 12.48
C GLY A 149 -10.26 12.15 11.36
N ASP A 150 -8.98 12.55 11.48
CA ASP A 150 -8.25 13.28 10.44
C ASP A 150 -8.06 12.41 9.18
N SER A 151 -7.87 13.03 8.01
CA SER A 151 -7.49 12.28 6.80
C SER A 151 -6.16 11.57 6.98
N TRP A 152 -6.08 10.33 6.48
CA TRP A 152 -4.85 9.56 6.44
C TRP A 152 -4.05 9.85 5.16
N GLY A 153 -3.59 11.10 5.03
CA GLY A 153 -2.99 11.65 3.82
C GLY A 153 -1.53 11.26 3.55
N ASP A 154 -0.97 10.36 4.35
CA ASP A 154 0.32 9.77 4.04
C ASP A 154 0.25 8.50 3.17
N SER A 155 -0.88 7.78 3.15
CA SER A 155 -0.94 6.46 2.51
C SER A 155 -2.33 5.95 2.14
N ALA A 156 -3.41 6.66 2.43
CA ALA A 156 -4.76 6.08 2.35
C ALA A 156 -5.72 6.82 1.42
N LEU A 157 -5.21 7.43 0.33
CA LEU A 157 -6.07 7.68 -0.83
C LEU A 157 -6.48 6.33 -1.42
N VAL A 158 -7.78 6.17 -1.66
CA VAL A 158 -8.35 5.02 -2.36
C VAL A 158 -8.99 5.55 -3.64
N CYS A 159 -8.51 5.11 -4.80
CA CYS A 159 -9.01 5.57 -6.10
C CYS A 159 -8.78 4.54 -7.21
N THR A 160 -9.34 4.80 -8.39
CA THR A 160 -9.17 3.94 -9.57
C THR A 160 -7.86 4.26 -10.31
N SER A 161 -7.38 3.33 -11.14
CA SER A 161 -6.24 3.60 -12.03
C SER A 161 -6.50 4.77 -13.00
N ARG A 162 -7.77 5.04 -13.34
CA ARG A 162 -8.16 6.19 -14.17
C ARG A 162 -7.99 7.51 -13.42
N ASP A 163 -8.28 7.54 -12.12
CA ASP A 163 -8.04 8.70 -11.27
C ASP A 163 -6.55 9.05 -11.21
N MET A 164 -5.72 8.03 -10.98
CA MET A 164 -4.26 8.16 -10.99
C MET A 164 -3.77 8.76 -12.31
N ALA A 165 -4.24 8.23 -13.45
CA ALA A 165 -3.85 8.72 -14.78
C ALA A 165 -4.26 10.18 -15.00
N SER A 166 -5.46 10.58 -14.56
CA SER A 166 -5.95 11.96 -14.73
C SER A 166 -5.13 12.96 -13.90
N PHE A 167 -4.80 12.62 -12.65
CA PHE A 167 -3.96 13.46 -11.79
C PHE A 167 -2.53 13.53 -12.30
N ALA A 168 -1.96 12.41 -12.74
CA ALA A 168 -0.66 12.36 -13.38
C ALA A 168 -0.60 13.23 -14.63
N ARG A 169 -1.64 13.20 -15.48
CA ARG A 169 -1.72 14.08 -16.65
C ARG A 169 -1.75 15.55 -16.25
N PHE A 170 -2.51 15.91 -15.22
CA PHE A 170 -2.56 17.27 -14.68
C PHE A 170 -1.17 17.77 -14.20
N VAL A 171 -0.44 16.94 -13.45
CA VAL A 171 0.91 17.29 -12.97
C VAL A 171 1.92 17.35 -14.12
N LEU A 172 1.87 16.37 -15.05
CA LEU A 172 2.70 16.34 -16.26
C LEU A 172 2.51 17.59 -17.14
N CYS A 173 1.28 18.11 -17.22
CA CYS A 173 0.95 19.35 -17.91
C CYS A 173 1.20 20.62 -17.09
N GLY A 174 2.02 20.55 -16.03
CA GLY A 174 2.44 21.74 -15.26
C GLY A 174 1.29 22.46 -14.56
N GLY A 175 0.25 21.72 -14.17
CA GLY A 175 -0.90 22.27 -13.45
C GLY A 175 -1.99 22.84 -14.36
N VAL A 176 -1.97 22.52 -15.66
CA VAL A 176 -2.99 22.94 -16.63
C VAL A 176 -3.90 21.78 -16.97
N TYR A 177 -5.21 22.03 -16.95
CA TYR A 177 -6.24 21.10 -17.40
C TYR A 177 -7.22 21.82 -18.33
N GLU A 178 -7.46 21.27 -19.52
CA GLU A 178 -8.34 21.87 -20.55
C GLU A 178 -8.07 23.37 -20.81
N GLY A 179 -6.80 23.76 -20.83
CA GLY A 179 -6.37 25.15 -21.04
C GLY A 179 -6.50 26.08 -19.82
N LYS A 180 -7.10 25.61 -18.72
CA LYS A 180 -7.16 26.35 -17.45
C LYS A 180 -5.99 25.97 -16.55
N ARG A 181 -5.26 26.95 -16.04
CA ARG A 181 -4.27 26.76 -14.98
C ARG A 181 -4.99 26.60 -13.63
N LEU A 182 -4.80 25.47 -12.98
CA LEU A 182 -5.35 25.19 -11.64
C LEU A 182 -4.29 25.30 -10.53
N MET A 183 -3.00 25.25 -10.90
CA MET A 183 -1.89 25.37 -9.95
C MET A 183 -0.68 26.08 -10.58
N ASN A 184 0.09 26.76 -9.76
CA ASN A 184 1.34 27.40 -10.13
C ASN A 184 2.38 26.39 -10.67
N GLU A 185 2.84 26.65 -11.90
CA GLU A 185 3.86 25.83 -12.58
C GLU A 185 5.18 25.77 -11.81
N LYS A 186 5.58 26.86 -11.15
CA LYS A 186 6.87 26.95 -10.44
C LYS A 186 6.94 25.94 -9.29
N TYR A 187 5.84 25.78 -8.54
CA TYR A 187 5.77 24.78 -7.48
C TYR A 187 5.91 23.39 -8.08
N LEU A 188 5.07 23.04 -9.06
CA LEU A 188 5.08 21.69 -9.66
C LEU A 188 6.42 21.35 -10.30
N LYS A 189 7.03 22.29 -11.03
CA LYS A 189 8.37 22.10 -11.63
C LYS A 189 9.42 21.75 -10.58
N THR A 190 9.35 22.39 -9.41
CA THR A 190 10.26 22.08 -8.29
C THR A 190 9.88 20.75 -7.66
N ALA A 191 8.60 20.52 -7.41
CA ALA A 191 8.06 19.30 -6.82
C ALA A 191 8.44 18.04 -7.62
N THR A 192 8.50 18.13 -8.95
CA THR A 192 8.85 17.01 -9.85
C THR A 192 10.32 16.97 -10.24
N SER A 193 11.18 17.82 -9.66
CA SER A 193 12.63 17.89 -9.94
C SER A 193 13.46 17.14 -8.89
N LYS A 194 14.76 16.93 -9.16
CA LYS A 194 15.70 16.39 -8.17
C LYS A 194 16.10 17.50 -7.19
N VAL A 195 15.33 17.65 -6.10
CA VAL A 195 15.63 18.58 -5.00
C VAL A 195 16.62 17.96 -4.02
N ARG A 196 16.50 16.65 -3.79
CA ARG A 196 17.39 15.85 -2.93
C ARG A 196 17.90 14.63 -3.68
N ASP A 197 19.10 14.20 -3.32
CA ASP A 197 19.57 12.87 -3.67
C ASP A 197 19.01 11.87 -2.65
N ASN A 198 18.55 10.72 -3.14
CA ASN A 198 18.05 9.62 -2.33
C ASN A 198 18.75 8.29 -2.66
N GLY A 199 19.81 8.33 -3.46
CA GLY A 199 20.64 7.17 -3.81
C GLY A 199 21.93 7.05 -3.03
N GLU A 200 22.24 7.98 -2.12
CA GLU A 200 23.51 8.03 -1.39
C GLU A 200 23.84 6.74 -0.60
N TYR A 201 22.80 6.01 -0.19
CA TYR A 201 22.94 4.76 0.59
C TYR A 201 22.80 3.48 -0.24
N GLU A 202 22.43 3.59 -1.52
CA GLU A 202 22.15 2.44 -2.37
C GLU A 202 23.41 1.99 -3.10
N ARG A 203 23.79 0.72 -2.93
CA ARG A 203 25.00 0.15 -3.59
C ARG A 203 24.75 -0.30 -5.02
N HIS A 204 23.48 -0.37 -5.42
CA HIS A 204 23.05 -0.89 -6.70
C HIS A 204 22.14 0.12 -7.40
N TYR A 205 22.10 0.04 -8.73
CA TYR A 205 21.16 0.83 -9.50
C TYR A 205 19.72 0.46 -9.12
N SER A 206 18.89 1.47 -8.89
CA SER A 206 17.46 1.30 -8.62
C SER A 206 16.69 2.44 -9.29
N PRO A 207 15.59 2.17 -10.01
CA PRO A 207 14.77 3.22 -10.61
C PRO A 207 14.06 4.09 -9.56
N PHE A 208 14.18 3.74 -8.28
CA PHE A 208 13.64 4.45 -7.12
C PHE A 208 14.66 5.38 -6.44
N THR A 209 15.91 5.44 -6.89
CA THR A 209 17.00 6.20 -6.25
C THR A 209 17.58 7.33 -7.13
N ASN A 210 16.78 7.84 -8.08
CA ASN A 210 17.23 8.85 -9.04
C ASN A 210 17.02 10.30 -8.57
N GLY A 211 16.68 10.49 -7.29
CA GLY A 211 16.39 11.77 -6.67
C GLY A 211 14.96 11.90 -6.19
N TYR A 212 14.72 12.93 -5.39
CA TYR A 212 13.43 13.20 -4.75
C TYR A 212 13.10 14.70 -4.78
N GLY A 213 11.84 15.03 -5.04
CA GLY A 213 11.31 16.39 -5.05
C GLY A 213 10.42 16.69 -3.85
N TYR A 214 9.23 17.26 -4.06
CA TYR A 214 8.23 17.46 -2.99
C TYR A 214 7.26 16.30 -2.97
N GLN A 215 7.60 15.29 -2.15
CA GLN A 215 6.89 14.02 -2.05
C GLN A 215 6.66 13.28 -3.39
N ILE A 216 7.52 13.53 -4.37
CA ILE A 216 7.47 12.96 -5.72
C ILE A 216 8.86 12.46 -6.05
N TRP A 217 8.94 11.22 -6.54
CA TRP A 217 10.20 10.55 -6.88
C TRP A 217 10.67 10.98 -8.25
N ARG A 218 11.99 11.07 -8.46
CA ARG A 218 12.58 11.04 -9.79
C ARG A 218 12.85 9.59 -10.18
N THR A 219 12.81 9.31 -11.47
CA THR A 219 13.14 8.00 -12.02
C THR A 219 13.89 8.16 -13.35
N GLU A 220 13.99 7.12 -14.17
CA GLU A 220 14.79 7.11 -15.39
C GLU A 220 14.34 8.16 -16.42
N GLU A 221 15.23 8.50 -17.36
CA GLU A 221 14.90 9.23 -18.60
C GLU A 221 14.08 10.52 -18.38
N ASN A 222 14.58 11.38 -17.49
CA ASN A 222 13.94 12.65 -17.08
C ASN A 222 12.49 12.51 -16.53
N SER A 223 12.10 11.30 -16.10
CA SER A 223 10.75 11.02 -15.62
C SER A 223 10.64 11.23 -14.11
N PHE A 224 9.41 11.39 -13.64
CA PHE A 224 9.07 11.44 -12.22
C PHE A 224 7.93 10.46 -11.91
N MET A 225 7.76 10.12 -10.63
CA MET A 225 6.87 9.06 -10.22
C MET A 225 6.18 9.36 -8.89
N PHE A 226 4.90 9.02 -8.82
CA PHE A 226 4.19 8.84 -7.56
C PHE A 226 4.35 7.37 -7.19
N ASN A 227 4.93 7.06 -6.03
CA ASN A 227 5.29 5.68 -5.65
C ASN A 227 4.61 5.23 -4.36
N GLY A 228 4.02 4.04 -4.39
CA GLY A 228 3.27 3.40 -3.33
C GLY A 228 3.64 1.92 -3.21
N MET A 229 3.55 1.39 -1.98
CA MET A 229 3.86 0.00 -1.67
C MET A 229 3.01 -0.98 -2.50
N GLY A 230 3.56 -2.17 -2.78
CA GLY A 230 2.87 -3.19 -3.57
C GLY A 230 2.76 -2.87 -5.06
N SER A 231 3.58 -1.93 -5.56
CA SER A 231 3.56 -1.45 -6.95
C SER A 231 2.31 -0.66 -7.32
N GLN A 232 1.78 0.12 -6.38
CA GLN A 232 0.92 1.24 -6.76
C GLN A 232 1.85 2.36 -7.20
N PHE A 233 2.02 2.60 -8.49
CA PHE A 233 2.77 3.78 -8.92
C PHE A 233 2.29 4.34 -10.24
N THR A 234 2.61 5.61 -10.46
CA THR A 234 2.38 6.30 -11.72
C THR A 234 3.67 6.96 -12.18
N ILE A 235 4.14 6.63 -13.38
CA ILE A 235 5.31 7.24 -14.01
C ILE A 235 4.84 8.29 -15.01
N CYS A 236 5.41 9.48 -14.90
CA CYS A 236 5.18 10.60 -15.82
C CYS A 236 6.48 10.90 -16.56
N SER A 237 6.42 10.89 -17.88
CA SER A 237 7.56 11.03 -18.78
C SER A 237 7.42 12.27 -19.66
N PRO A 238 7.92 13.44 -19.25
CA PRO A 238 7.80 14.70 -20.00
C PRO A 238 8.32 14.61 -21.44
N ASP A 239 9.50 14.02 -21.62
CA ASP A 239 10.18 13.97 -22.93
C ASP A 239 9.41 13.15 -23.99
N LYS A 240 8.52 12.27 -23.54
CA LYS A 240 7.69 11.40 -24.40
C LYS A 240 6.19 11.69 -24.27
N ASP A 241 5.81 12.74 -23.54
CA ASP A 241 4.42 13.09 -23.22
C ASP A 241 3.56 11.89 -22.77
N THR A 242 4.11 11.01 -21.92
CA THR A 242 3.51 9.71 -21.58
C THR A 242 3.26 9.56 -20.08
N VAL A 243 2.17 8.87 -19.73
CA VAL A 243 1.84 8.43 -18.37
C VAL A 243 1.67 6.91 -18.36
N PHE A 244 2.32 6.23 -17.42
CA PHE A 244 2.14 4.81 -17.14
C PHE A 244 1.60 4.63 -15.72
N VAL A 245 0.49 3.90 -15.59
CA VAL A 245 -0.15 3.60 -14.29
C VAL A 245 -0.05 2.11 -14.00
N CYS A 246 0.37 1.77 -12.80
CA CYS A 246 0.37 0.42 -12.26
C CYS A 246 -0.45 0.36 -10.96
N THR A 247 -1.30 -0.65 -10.86
CA THR A 247 -2.04 -1.03 -9.66
C THR A 247 -1.89 -2.55 -9.54
N ALA A 248 -1.27 -3.03 -8.47
CA ALA A 248 -0.86 -4.43 -8.33
C ALA A 248 -0.78 -4.83 -6.86
N ASP A 249 -0.53 -6.10 -6.56
CA ASP A 249 -0.09 -6.52 -5.22
C ASP A 249 1.23 -7.28 -5.33
N THR A 250 2.32 -6.56 -5.11
CA THR A 250 3.67 -7.12 -5.16
C THR A 250 4.36 -7.11 -3.79
N GLN A 251 3.62 -6.95 -2.70
CA GLN A 251 4.21 -6.77 -1.37
C GLN A 251 5.09 -7.98 -0.95
N GLY A 252 4.75 -9.18 -1.43
CA GLY A 252 5.48 -10.42 -1.14
C GLY A 252 6.69 -10.65 -2.05
N SER A 253 6.97 -9.74 -2.99
CA SER A 253 8.04 -9.84 -3.97
C SER A 253 8.86 -8.54 -4.01
N PRO A 254 9.94 -8.43 -3.21
CA PRO A 254 10.69 -7.19 -3.02
C PRO A 254 11.19 -6.54 -4.31
N PHE A 255 11.48 -7.32 -5.35
CA PHE A 255 12.03 -6.84 -6.62
C PHE A 255 10.99 -6.67 -7.74
N ALA A 256 9.75 -7.09 -7.55
CA ALA A 256 8.74 -7.03 -8.60
C ALA A 256 8.50 -5.60 -9.11
N GLY A 257 8.45 -4.60 -8.21
CA GLY A 257 8.33 -3.19 -8.60
C GLY A 257 9.49 -2.72 -9.48
N HIS A 258 10.73 -3.13 -9.14
CA HIS A 258 11.91 -2.83 -9.95
C HIS A 258 11.75 -3.40 -11.37
N TYR A 259 11.37 -4.68 -11.49
CA TYR A 259 11.18 -5.31 -12.79
C TYR A 259 10.09 -4.63 -13.62
N ILE A 260 8.97 -4.23 -13.01
CA ILE A 260 7.90 -3.53 -13.74
C ILE A 260 8.39 -2.19 -14.28
N VAL A 261 9.05 -1.38 -13.44
CA VAL A 261 9.55 -0.06 -13.84
C VAL A 261 10.62 -0.17 -14.93
N THR A 262 11.62 -1.03 -14.74
CA THR A 262 12.68 -1.23 -15.75
C THR A 262 12.11 -1.79 -17.05
N SER A 263 11.17 -2.75 -16.99
CA SER A 263 10.50 -3.26 -18.19
C SER A 263 9.72 -2.18 -18.93
N TYR A 264 9.05 -1.26 -18.23
CA TYR A 264 8.41 -0.11 -18.86
C TYR A 264 9.43 0.73 -19.62
N PHE A 265 10.59 1.04 -19.02
CA PHE A 265 11.60 1.84 -19.71
C PHE A 265 12.23 1.11 -20.91
N ASP A 266 12.59 -0.16 -20.74
CA ASP A 266 13.25 -0.99 -21.74
C ASP A 266 12.35 -1.31 -22.94
N ILE A 267 11.10 -1.72 -22.66
CA ILE A 267 10.19 -2.26 -23.67
C ILE A 267 9.31 -1.16 -24.24
N ILE A 268 8.81 -0.24 -23.42
CA ILE A 268 7.85 0.79 -23.84
C ILE A 268 8.57 2.11 -24.11
N TYR A 269 9.08 2.80 -23.09
CA TYR A 269 9.57 4.18 -23.20
C TYR A 269 10.59 4.37 -24.33
N ARG A 270 11.62 3.51 -24.39
CA ARG A 270 12.70 3.63 -25.38
C ARG A 270 12.23 3.31 -26.81
N ASN A 271 11.10 2.64 -26.96
CA ASN A 271 10.49 2.32 -28.25
C ASN A 271 9.36 3.28 -28.66
N ILE A 272 9.05 4.32 -27.85
CA ILE A 272 8.10 5.36 -28.24
C ILE A 272 8.73 6.24 -29.33
N GLY A 273 8.25 6.07 -30.56
CA GLY A 273 8.56 6.91 -31.72
C GLY A 273 7.55 8.05 -31.93
N SER A 274 7.81 8.91 -32.92
CA SER A 274 6.92 10.03 -33.27
C SER A 274 5.80 9.65 -34.25
N ALA A 275 5.93 8.54 -34.96
CA ALA A 275 4.93 8.06 -35.91
C ALA A 275 3.87 7.20 -35.22
N VAL A 276 2.61 7.39 -35.62
CA VAL A 276 1.52 6.49 -35.23
C VAL A 276 1.81 5.10 -35.79
N LEU A 277 1.81 4.09 -34.92
CA LEU A 277 2.04 2.70 -35.33
C LEU A 277 0.84 2.18 -36.16
N PRO A 278 1.08 1.37 -37.21
CA PRO A 278 0.00 0.74 -37.95
C PRO A 278 -0.75 -0.25 -37.04
N LYS A 279 -2.06 -0.38 -37.26
CA LYS A 279 -2.86 -1.41 -36.57
C LYS A 279 -2.30 -2.79 -36.86
N ASN A 280 -2.30 -3.66 -35.84
CA ASN A 280 -1.87 -5.05 -35.99
C ASN A 280 -2.95 -5.98 -35.41
N PRO A 281 -3.96 -6.35 -36.22
CA PRO A 281 -5.11 -7.14 -35.74
C PRO A 281 -4.71 -8.49 -35.15
N GLU A 282 -3.63 -9.11 -35.63
CA GLU A 282 -3.13 -10.37 -35.08
C GLU A 282 -2.60 -10.20 -33.66
N LYS A 283 -1.82 -9.13 -33.41
CA LYS A 283 -1.30 -8.81 -32.08
C LYS A 283 -2.41 -8.33 -31.14
N ASP A 284 -3.37 -7.56 -31.64
CA ASP A 284 -4.54 -7.13 -30.85
C ASP A 284 -5.34 -8.35 -30.38
N LYS A 285 -5.63 -9.29 -31.28
CA LYS A 285 -6.32 -10.55 -30.94
C LYS A 285 -5.52 -11.40 -29.95
N ALA A 286 -4.18 -11.44 -30.09
CA ALA A 286 -3.33 -12.16 -29.15
C ALA A 286 -3.33 -11.52 -27.75
N LEU A 287 -3.33 -10.18 -27.69
CA LEU A 287 -3.42 -9.43 -26.44
C LEU A 287 -4.78 -9.65 -25.77
N GLU A 288 -5.88 -9.59 -26.51
CA GLU A 288 -7.23 -9.88 -26.01
C GLU A 288 -7.34 -11.31 -25.47
N ALA A 289 -6.79 -12.29 -26.18
CA ALA A 289 -6.77 -13.67 -25.72
C ALA A 289 -5.97 -13.83 -24.43
N LEU A 290 -4.81 -13.17 -24.34
CA LEU A 290 -3.98 -13.18 -23.13
C LEU A 290 -4.73 -12.54 -21.96
N THR A 291 -5.21 -11.30 -22.09
CA THR A 291 -5.87 -10.57 -21.01
C THR A 291 -7.17 -11.24 -20.55
N SER A 292 -7.92 -11.86 -21.47
CA SER A 292 -9.12 -12.63 -21.14
C SER A 292 -8.83 -13.94 -20.42
N SER A 293 -7.60 -14.47 -20.54
CA SER A 293 -7.18 -15.71 -19.89
C SER A 293 -6.59 -15.50 -18.50
N LEU A 294 -6.23 -14.26 -18.13
CA LEU A 294 -5.61 -13.95 -16.85
C LEU A 294 -6.55 -14.26 -15.69
N LYS A 295 -6.02 -14.95 -14.70
CA LYS A 295 -6.71 -15.30 -13.46
C LYS A 295 -5.85 -14.87 -12.28
N LEU A 296 -6.50 -14.68 -11.14
CA LEU A 296 -5.76 -14.51 -9.89
C LEU A 296 -4.92 -15.78 -9.66
N VAL A 297 -3.66 -15.58 -9.28
CA VAL A 297 -2.74 -16.67 -8.96
C VAL A 297 -3.35 -17.55 -7.87
N SER A 298 -3.10 -18.84 -7.92
CA SER A 298 -3.53 -19.81 -6.89
C SER A 298 -2.36 -20.69 -6.50
N ALA A 299 -2.44 -21.29 -5.32
CA ALA A 299 -1.54 -22.31 -4.85
C ALA A 299 -1.40 -23.43 -5.90
N GLU A 300 -0.17 -23.69 -6.36
CA GLU A 300 0.13 -24.77 -7.30
C GLU A 300 0.79 -25.96 -6.59
N GLY A 301 0.36 -27.17 -6.94
CA GLY A 301 0.92 -28.43 -6.45
C GLY A 301 0.18 -29.64 -7.00
N ALA A 302 0.35 -30.81 -6.37
CA ALA A 302 -0.39 -32.00 -6.75
C ALA A 302 -1.89 -31.84 -6.43
N ILE A 303 -2.74 -32.38 -7.31
CA ILE A 303 -4.20 -32.28 -7.20
C ILE A 303 -4.80 -33.19 -6.11
N ASP A 304 -4.06 -34.18 -5.64
CA ASP A 304 -4.45 -35.08 -4.55
C ASP A 304 -3.19 -35.61 -3.84
N SER A 305 -3.38 -36.17 -2.64
CA SER A 305 -2.35 -36.89 -1.89
C SER A 305 -2.94 -38.18 -1.31
N PRO A 306 -2.18 -39.32 -1.30
CA PRO A 306 -2.56 -40.51 -0.55
C PRO A 306 -2.90 -40.22 0.92
N PHE A 307 -2.29 -39.19 1.51
CA PHE A 307 -2.52 -38.75 2.90
C PHE A 307 -3.84 -37.99 3.08
N ARG A 308 -4.51 -37.52 2.01
CA ARG A 308 -5.76 -36.75 2.09
C ARG A 308 -6.81 -37.44 2.96
N ARG A 309 -6.98 -38.75 2.79
CA ARG A 309 -7.99 -39.53 3.54
C ARG A 309 -7.67 -39.62 5.03
N GLU A 310 -6.38 -39.63 5.39
CA GLU A 310 -5.95 -39.66 6.79
C GLU A 310 -6.09 -38.27 7.43
N LEU A 311 -5.81 -37.21 6.66
CA LEU A 311 -5.90 -35.81 7.10
C LEU A 311 -7.35 -35.32 7.24
N SER A 312 -8.23 -35.72 6.30
CA SER A 312 -9.62 -35.24 6.26
C SER A 312 -10.40 -35.67 7.50
N GLY A 313 -10.85 -34.70 8.30
CA GLY A 313 -11.59 -34.90 9.55
C GLY A 313 -10.71 -35.16 10.78
N ALA A 314 -9.39 -35.31 10.62
CA ALA A 314 -8.47 -35.41 11.75
C ALA A 314 -8.33 -34.05 12.46
N VAL A 315 -8.33 -34.06 13.80
CA VAL A 315 -8.20 -32.83 14.60
C VAL A 315 -6.84 -32.81 15.27
N TYR A 316 -6.13 -31.69 15.11
CA TYR A 316 -4.82 -31.44 15.70
C TYR A 316 -4.93 -30.36 16.78
N GLY A 317 -4.60 -30.71 18.01
CA GLY A 317 -4.49 -29.76 19.13
C GLY A 317 -3.12 -29.09 19.14
N CYS A 318 -3.11 -27.76 19.20
CA CYS A 318 -1.92 -26.92 19.12
C CYS A 318 -1.33 -26.64 20.51
N LYS A 319 -0.01 -26.60 20.60
CA LYS A 319 0.68 -25.99 21.76
C LYS A 319 0.50 -24.47 21.73
N GLU A 320 0.77 -23.80 22.85
CA GLU A 320 0.81 -22.34 22.92
C GLU A 320 1.69 -21.77 21.79
N ASN A 321 1.18 -20.74 21.11
CA ASN A 321 1.82 -20.18 19.92
C ASN A 321 1.41 -18.72 19.71
N PRO A 322 2.19 -17.93 18.95
CA PRO A 322 1.92 -16.51 18.72
C PRO A 322 0.59 -16.21 18.03
N MET A 323 0.07 -17.16 17.23
CA MET A 323 -1.18 -16.99 16.48
C MET A 323 -2.43 -17.23 17.35
N GLY A 324 -2.27 -17.74 18.58
CA GLY A 324 -3.37 -18.08 19.47
C GLY A 324 -4.29 -19.20 18.96
N ILE A 325 -3.84 -19.99 17.97
CA ILE A 325 -4.60 -21.10 17.41
C ILE A 325 -4.52 -22.28 18.39
N THR A 326 -5.67 -22.80 18.81
CA THR A 326 -5.73 -23.90 19.81
C THR A 326 -5.96 -25.27 19.19
N GLU A 327 -6.65 -25.34 18.06
CA GLU A 327 -6.83 -26.56 17.28
C GLU A 327 -7.07 -26.24 15.80
N PHE A 328 -6.79 -27.20 14.92
CA PHE A 328 -7.18 -27.13 13.52
C PHE A 328 -7.53 -28.51 12.93
N SER A 329 -8.23 -28.49 11.79
CA SER A 329 -8.55 -29.65 10.98
C SER A 329 -8.76 -29.25 9.51
N PHE A 330 -8.70 -30.23 8.62
CA PHE A 330 -9.11 -30.08 7.21
C PHE A 330 -10.29 -30.98 6.93
N VAL A 331 -11.25 -30.52 6.14
CA VAL A 331 -12.36 -31.34 5.62
C VAL A 331 -12.39 -31.21 4.11
N PHE A 332 -12.12 -32.30 3.40
CA PHE A 332 -12.13 -32.31 1.93
C PHE A 332 -13.46 -32.80 1.37
N SER A 333 -13.81 -32.33 0.17
CA SER A 333 -14.85 -32.93 -0.65
C SER A 333 -14.50 -34.38 -1.02
N GLU A 334 -15.51 -35.15 -1.44
CA GLU A 334 -15.33 -36.55 -1.85
C GLU A 334 -14.30 -36.68 -2.98
N ASP A 335 -14.41 -35.81 -4.00
CA ASP A 335 -13.48 -35.74 -5.13
C ASP A 335 -12.12 -35.08 -4.78
N GLY A 336 -12.00 -34.49 -3.58
CA GLY A 336 -10.78 -33.84 -3.10
C GLY A 336 -10.42 -32.54 -3.82
N ARG A 337 -11.33 -31.99 -4.63
CA ARG A 337 -11.09 -30.78 -5.42
C ARG A 337 -11.26 -29.50 -4.60
N CYS A 338 -11.99 -29.55 -3.49
CA CYS A 338 -12.15 -28.43 -2.57
C CYS A 338 -12.23 -28.92 -1.12
N GLY A 339 -12.28 -27.98 -0.19
CA GLY A 339 -12.45 -28.29 1.22
C GLY A 339 -12.53 -27.07 2.10
N GLU A 340 -12.43 -27.31 3.40
CA GLU A 340 -12.45 -26.30 4.45
C GLU A 340 -11.25 -26.49 5.38
N PHE A 341 -10.51 -25.41 5.62
CA PHE A 341 -9.58 -25.32 6.73
C PHE A 341 -10.35 -24.77 7.94
N ARG A 342 -10.43 -25.56 9.01
CA ARG A 342 -11.15 -25.20 10.22
C ARG A 342 -10.15 -25.04 11.36
N TYR A 343 -10.25 -23.97 12.13
CA TYR A 343 -9.38 -23.73 13.27
C TYR A 343 -10.09 -22.92 14.35
N LYS A 344 -9.50 -22.88 15.55
CA LYS A 344 -10.04 -22.13 16.68
C LYS A 344 -9.02 -21.15 17.21
N ASN A 345 -9.42 -19.89 17.40
CA ASN A 345 -8.60 -18.84 18.01
C ASN A 345 -9.36 -18.11 19.12
N ALA A 346 -8.85 -16.97 19.59
CA ALA A 346 -9.47 -16.15 20.63
C ALA A 346 -10.89 -15.65 20.27
N GLN A 347 -11.22 -15.57 18.99
CA GLN A 347 -12.53 -15.18 18.49
C GLN A 347 -13.47 -16.39 18.24
N GLY A 348 -13.09 -17.60 18.66
CA GLY A 348 -13.87 -18.82 18.51
C GLY A 348 -13.51 -19.61 17.26
N ASP A 349 -14.50 -20.36 16.76
CA ASP A 349 -14.32 -21.27 15.63
C ASP A 349 -14.31 -20.50 14.30
N LYS A 350 -13.40 -20.88 13.41
CA LYS A 350 -13.14 -20.25 12.11
C LYS A 350 -13.15 -21.30 11.01
N VAL A 351 -13.64 -20.91 9.85
CA VAL A 351 -13.73 -21.77 8.66
C VAL A 351 -13.27 -20.97 7.44
N ILE A 352 -12.32 -21.51 6.70
CA ILE A 352 -11.82 -20.95 5.44
C ILE A 352 -12.02 -22.00 4.33
N PRO A 353 -13.00 -21.80 3.42
CA PRO A 353 -13.15 -22.63 2.23
C PRO A 353 -11.95 -22.48 1.29
N PHE A 354 -11.56 -23.54 0.58
CA PHE A 354 -10.46 -23.50 -0.38
C PHE A 354 -10.70 -24.40 -1.60
N GLY A 355 -10.07 -24.04 -2.72
CA GLY A 355 -9.99 -24.85 -3.93
C GLY A 355 -8.61 -25.48 -4.09
N VAL A 356 -8.53 -26.73 -4.55
CA VAL A 356 -7.24 -27.39 -4.83
C VAL A 356 -6.75 -27.00 -6.22
N ASN A 357 -5.67 -26.21 -6.27
CA ASN A 357 -5.12 -25.55 -7.46
C ASN A 357 -6.07 -24.54 -8.15
N TYR A 358 -7.00 -23.94 -7.40
CA TYR A 358 -7.79 -22.80 -7.86
C TYR A 358 -8.29 -22.01 -6.64
N ASN A 359 -8.72 -20.77 -6.86
CA ASN A 359 -9.25 -19.93 -5.78
C ASN A 359 -10.74 -20.15 -5.55
N GLU A 360 -11.11 -20.48 -4.32
CA GLU A 360 -12.47 -20.28 -3.81
C GLU A 360 -12.60 -18.85 -3.29
N PHE A 361 -13.72 -18.19 -3.61
CA PHE A 361 -13.96 -16.80 -3.24
C PHE A 361 -14.93 -16.72 -2.07
N GLY A 362 -14.58 -15.96 -1.05
CA GLY A 362 -15.38 -15.92 0.17
C GLY A 362 -15.17 -14.65 1.00
N LYS A 363 -15.31 -14.82 2.31
CA LYS A 363 -15.03 -13.81 3.32
C LYS A 363 -14.07 -14.40 4.34
N PHE A 364 -13.00 -13.67 4.62
CA PHE A 364 -12.02 -14.05 5.61
C PHE A 364 -12.65 -14.00 7.01
N PRO A 365 -12.53 -15.06 7.84
CA PRO A 365 -13.39 -15.23 9.01
C PRO A 365 -12.90 -14.47 10.27
N GLU A 366 -11.92 -13.57 10.15
CA GLU A 366 -11.41 -12.78 11.28
C GLU A 366 -12.11 -11.43 11.38
N LEU A 367 -12.59 -11.10 12.59
CA LEU A 367 -13.19 -9.80 12.93
C LEU A 367 -12.13 -8.83 13.45
N GLY A 368 -12.50 -7.56 13.56
CA GLY A 368 -11.60 -6.53 14.08
C GLY A 368 -10.78 -5.84 12.99
N TYR A 369 -11.25 -5.85 11.75
CA TYR A 369 -10.67 -5.06 10.66
C TYR A 369 -11.57 -3.87 10.35
N SER A 370 -10.97 -2.73 9.99
CA SER A 370 -11.69 -1.57 9.50
C SER A 370 -11.48 -1.40 8.01
N ASP A 371 -12.55 -1.16 7.27
CA ASP A 371 -12.42 -0.72 5.89
C ASP A 371 -12.09 0.79 5.81
N GLY A 372 -12.51 1.59 6.79
CA GLY A 372 -12.52 3.06 6.71
C GLY A 372 -11.50 3.80 7.57
N VAL A 373 -10.94 3.15 8.59
CA VAL A 373 -10.08 3.80 9.59
C VAL A 373 -8.83 2.95 9.89
N GLY A 374 -7.65 3.53 9.66
CA GLY A 374 -6.38 2.85 9.89
C GLY A 374 -6.12 2.49 11.34
N GLY A 375 -5.58 1.28 11.56
CA GLY A 375 -5.12 0.83 12.88
C GLY A 375 -6.21 0.79 13.96
N ILE A 376 -7.46 0.53 13.58
CA ILE A 376 -8.58 0.27 14.51
C ILE A 376 -9.09 -1.16 14.35
N ARG A 377 -9.35 -1.79 15.51
CA ARG A 377 -10.22 -2.97 15.58
C ARG A 377 -11.67 -2.56 15.69
N THR A 378 -12.49 -2.89 14.70
CA THR A 378 -13.94 -2.62 14.72
C THR A 378 -14.72 -3.80 15.30
N THR A 379 -15.94 -3.53 15.74
CA THR A 379 -16.91 -4.54 16.20
C THR A 379 -18.17 -4.57 15.33
N ASP A 380 -18.12 -3.95 14.15
CA ASP A 380 -19.22 -3.83 13.20
C ASP A 380 -19.47 -5.10 12.36
N GLY A 381 -18.73 -6.17 12.62
CA GLY A 381 -18.84 -7.43 11.88
C GLY A 381 -18.19 -7.40 10.50
N PHE A 382 -17.44 -6.34 10.17
CA PHE A 382 -16.71 -6.27 8.91
C PHE A 382 -15.68 -7.39 8.78
N THR A 383 -15.60 -7.95 7.57
CA THR A 383 -14.69 -9.03 7.16
C THR A 383 -14.26 -8.77 5.73
N TYR A 384 -12.98 -9.01 5.44
CA TYR A 384 -12.45 -8.86 4.09
C TYR A 384 -12.95 -9.96 3.16
N ARG A 385 -13.14 -9.65 1.88
CA ARG A 385 -13.26 -10.63 0.80
C ARG A 385 -11.91 -11.28 0.57
N ASP A 386 -11.94 -12.60 0.39
CA ASP A 386 -10.76 -13.39 0.13
C ASP A 386 -10.89 -14.25 -1.13
N ALA A 387 -9.74 -14.68 -1.61
CA ALA A 387 -9.56 -15.72 -2.60
C ALA A 387 -8.57 -16.74 -2.02
N VAL A 388 -9.03 -17.98 -1.84
CA VAL A 388 -8.29 -18.99 -1.09
C VAL A 388 -8.06 -20.23 -1.92
N SER A 389 -6.81 -20.67 -1.94
CA SER A 389 -6.39 -21.87 -2.65
C SER A 389 -5.52 -22.76 -1.78
N PHE A 390 -5.52 -24.04 -2.11
CA PHE A 390 -4.77 -25.09 -1.44
C PHE A 390 -3.96 -25.87 -2.44
N ALA A 391 -2.78 -26.34 -2.03
CA ALA A 391 -1.98 -27.24 -2.83
C ALA A 391 -1.23 -28.26 -1.98
N TRP A 392 -1.12 -29.50 -2.49
CA TRP A 392 -0.20 -30.50 -1.97
C TRP A 392 1.20 -30.24 -2.51
N LEU A 393 2.16 -29.99 -1.61
CA LEU A 393 3.56 -29.76 -1.95
C LEU A 393 4.36 -31.06 -1.93
N GLU A 394 4.05 -31.92 -0.96
CA GLU A 394 4.60 -33.26 -0.78
C GLU A 394 3.46 -34.16 -0.24
N GLU A 395 3.66 -35.48 -0.17
CA GLU A 395 2.61 -36.40 0.32
C GLU A 395 2.04 -35.96 1.68
N ARG A 396 2.91 -35.57 2.61
CA ARG A 396 2.57 -35.13 3.97
C ARG A 396 2.85 -33.64 4.21
N LYS A 397 2.73 -32.81 3.16
CA LYS A 397 2.91 -31.37 3.27
C LYS A 397 2.02 -30.62 2.30
N CYS A 398 1.31 -29.61 2.80
CA CYS A 398 0.45 -28.76 2.00
C CYS A 398 0.64 -27.29 2.32
N LYS A 399 0.13 -26.43 1.43
CA LYS A 399 0.00 -25.00 1.65
C LYS A 399 -1.43 -24.54 1.45
N LEU A 400 -1.81 -23.52 2.21
CA LEU A 400 -3.00 -22.72 2.04
C LEU A 400 -2.55 -21.29 1.71
N GLU A 401 -3.03 -20.73 0.60
CA GLU A 401 -2.79 -19.35 0.20
C GLU A 401 -4.10 -18.58 0.28
N VAL A 402 -4.12 -17.53 1.10
CA VAL A 402 -5.25 -16.61 1.25
C VAL A 402 -4.81 -15.25 0.72
N GLN A 403 -5.55 -14.73 -0.25
CA GLN A 403 -5.36 -13.40 -0.83
C GLN A 403 -6.55 -12.53 -0.45
N ILE A 404 -6.29 -11.39 0.18
CA ILE A 404 -7.33 -10.38 0.42
C ILE A 404 -7.50 -9.54 -0.85
N ILE A 405 -8.74 -9.52 -1.35
CA ILE A 405 -9.11 -8.98 -2.67
C ILE A 405 -10.04 -7.77 -2.58
N ASP A 406 -9.99 -7.07 -1.45
CA ASP A 406 -10.63 -5.78 -1.25
C ASP A 406 -9.74 -4.62 -1.69
N ARG A 407 -10.06 -3.41 -1.25
CA ARG A 407 -9.27 -2.21 -1.53
C ARG A 407 -7.92 -2.19 -0.78
N TYR A 408 -7.75 -3.04 0.22
CA TYR A 408 -6.47 -3.33 0.87
C TYR A 408 -5.90 -4.61 0.29
N PHE A 409 -4.61 -4.58 -0.07
CA PHE A 409 -3.93 -5.77 -0.51
C PHE A 409 -3.19 -6.42 0.64
N GLY A 410 -3.31 -7.73 0.74
CA GLY A 410 -2.49 -8.51 1.64
C GLY A 410 -2.73 -9.99 1.49
N ASN A 411 -1.69 -10.77 1.83
CA ASN A 411 -1.67 -12.20 1.64
C ASN A 411 -1.28 -12.90 2.94
N MET A 412 -1.83 -14.09 3.16
CA MET A 412 -1.36 -15.03 4.17
C MET A 412 -1.05 -16.36 3.49
N THR A 413 0.14 -16.90 3.74
CA THR A 413 0.51 -18.26 3.35
C THR A 413 0.70 -19.11 4.60
N ALA A 414 0.00 -20.24 4.67
CA ALA A 414 0.15 -21.22 5.75
C ALA A 414 0.68 -22.54 5.19
N TYR A 415 1.79 -23.03 5.74
CA TYR A 415 2.36 -24.34 5.44
C TYR A 415 2.06 -25.31 6.56
N PHE A 416 1.64 -26.52 6.20
CA PHE A 416 1.36 -27.61 7.13
C PHE A 416 2.20 -28.82 6.72
N ALA A 417 3.00 -29.36 7.65
CA ALA A 417 3.83 -30.54 7.43
C ALA A 417 3.55 -31.57 8.53
N PHE A 418 3.40 -32.84 8.16
CA PHE A 418 2.93 -33.90 9.07
C PHE A 418 3.96 -35.02 9.20
N LYS A 419 4.19 -35.50 10.44
CA LYS A 419 5.05 -36.63 10.76
C LYS A 419 4.40 -37.50 11.83
N GLY A 420 3.85 -38.65 11.43
CA GLY A 420 3.01 -39.45 12.31
C GLY A 420 1.80 -38.62 12.78
N ASP A 421 1.57 -38.60 14.09
CA ASP A 421 0.50 -37.81 14.71
C ASP A 421 0.88 -36.35 15.00
N GLU A 422 2.08 -35.90 14.65
CA GLU A 422 2.53 -34.52 14.86
C GLU A 422 2.41 -33.69 13.58
N ALA A 423 2.13 -32.40 13.75
CA ALA A 423 2.10 -31.42 12.68
C ALA A 423 2.95 -30.20 13.05
N GLY A 424 3.76 -29.72 12.12
CA GLY A 424 4.39 -28.41 12.16
C GLY A 424 3.65 -27.45 11.24
N VAL A 425 3.33 -26.26 11.73
CA VAL A 425 2.66 -25.21 10.95
C VAL A 425 3.49 -23.94 10.97
N ALA A 426 3.62 -23.31 9.81
CA ALA A 426 4.25 -21.99 9.67
C ALA A 426 3.32 -21.08 8.86
N MET A 427 2.95 -19.94 9.43
CA MET A 427 2.15 -18.92 8.75
C MET A 427 3.00 -17.67 8.54
N TYR A 428 2.87 -17.09 7.36
CA TYR A 428 3.55 -15.88 6.94
C TYR A 428 2.50 -14.91 6.40
N LYS A 429 2.56 -13.66 6.85
CA LYS A 429 1.73 -12.61 6.28
C LYS A 429 2.55 -11.71 5.35
N THR A 430 1.86 -11.05 4.45
CA THR A 430 2.35 -9.95 3.66
C THR A 430 1.23 -8.94 3.59
N ALA A 431 1.16 -8.08 4.60
CA ALA A 431 0.11 -7.09 4.78
C ALA A 431 0.64 -5.99 5.72
N GLU A 432 0.15 -4.76 5.55
CA GLU A 432 0.63 -3.62 6.34
C GLU A 432 0.17 -3.70 7.81
N ASP A 433 -1.13 -3.60 8.07
CA ASP A 433 -1.73 -3.43 9.40
C ASP A 433 -2.88 -4.39 9.72
N PHE A 434 -2.95 -5.50 8.99
CA PHE A 434 -3.92 -6.56 9.21
C PHE A 434 -3.25 -7.94 9.03
N LEU A 435 -3.98 -9.01 9.37
CA LEU A 435 -3.46 -10.38 9.48
C LEU A 435 -2.34 -10.58 10.52
N ASP A 436 -2.16 -9.65 11.47
CA ASP A 436 -1.09 -9.71 12.49
C ASP A 436 -1.15 -10.96 13.38
N THR A 437 -2.33 -11.55 13.55
CA THR A 437 -2.53 -12.78 14.31
C THR A 437 -2.22 -14.05 13.51
N TYR A 438 -1.83 -13.93 12.24
CA TYR A 438 -1.58 -15.04 11.31
C TYR A 438 -0.11 -15.12 10.88
N GLU A 439 0.81 -14.81 11.79
CA GLU A 439 2.25 -14.91 11.57
C GLU A 439 2.94 -15.69 12.70
N GLY A 440 3.78 -16.65 12.32
CA GLY A 440 4.59 -17.41 13.25
C GLY A 440 4.60 -18.91 12.98
N LYS A 441 5.00 -19.68 13.99
CA LYS A 441 5.08 -21.15 13.92
C LYS A 441 4.37 -21.78 15.11
N LEU A 442 3.81 -22.97 14.89
CA LEU A 442 3.24 -23.79 15.94
C LEU A 442 3.54 -25.28 15.72
N ILE A 443 3.41 -26.03 16.80
CA ILE A 443 3.45 -27.50 16.82
C ILE A 443 2.10 -27.99 17.29
N ALA A 444 1.54 -28.97 16.60
CA ALA A 444 0.28 -29.59 16.96
C ALA A 444 0.40 -31.12 16.98
N LYS A 445 -0.50 -31.76 17.72
CA LYS A 445 -0.59 -33.23 17.81
C LYS A 445 -2.03 -33.66 17.55
N ARG A 446 -2.21 -34.78 16.84
CA ARG A 446 -3.52 -35.37 16.59
C ARG A 446 -4.19 -35.75 17.91
N ILE A 447 -5.42 -35.29 18.08
CA ILE A 447 -6.28 -35.57 19.25
C ILE A 447 -7.57 -36.30 18.87
N LYS A 448 -7.93 -36.32 17.58
CA LYS A 448 -9.10 -37.03 17.06
C LYS A 448 -8.87 -37.56 15.65
#